data_AF-A0A6P0DVG5-F1
#
_entry.id   AF-A0A6P0DVG5-F1
#
_cell.length_a   1.000
_cell.length_b   1.000
_cell.length_c   1.000
_cell.angle_alpha   90.00
_cell.angle_beta   90.00
_cell.angle_gamma   90.00
#
_symmetry.space_group_name_H-M   'P 1'
#
loop_
_entity.id
_entity.type
_entity.pdbx_description
1 polymer ?
#
loop_
_entity_poly.entity_id
_entity_poly.type
_entity_poly.pdbx_seq_one_letter_code
_entity_poly.pdbx_strand_id
1 'polypeptide(L)'
;LTAWPDDLPKWETLDPESKKLFARQAEVFAAYVAYSDNEIGRVIQAVEDVGKLDNTLIIYIEGDNGTSAEGSTLGTPSELITIEGLTIPVAEQMKFYDAWGSDQTYPHMSVAWSWAFDTPFKWTKQVASHFGGTRQGMAMSWPARIKDAGGVRNQFHHVIDIVPTILEAAGIPAPMMVNGVAQK
;
A
#
# COMPACT_ATOMS: atom_id res chain seq x y z
N LEU A 1 4.30 6.87 -19.03
CA LEU A 1 4.76 6.02 -17.89
C LEU A 1 6.22 6.33 -17.63
N THR A 2 6.67 6.24 -16.38
CA THR A 2 8.11 6.34 -16.07
C THR A 2 8.90 5.25 -16.81
N ALA A 3 10.10 5.57 -17.29
CA ALA A 3 10.97 4.59 -17.95
C ALA A 3 11.38 3.46 -16.98
N TRP A 4 11.44 2.23 -17.49
CA TRP A 4 11.89 1.08 -16.70
C TRP A 4 13.37 1.24 -16.29
N PRO A 5 13.74 1.02 -15.03
CA PRO A 5 15.14 1.09 -14.58
C PRO A 5 16.00 0.01 -15.25
N ASP A 6 17.18 0.38 -15.73
CA ASP A 6 18.09 -0.54 -16.43
C ASP A 6 18.61 -1.68 -15.53
N ASP A 7 18.68 -1.43 -14.21
CA ASP A 7 19.19 -2.39 -13.22
C ASP A 7 18.12 -3.39 -12.74
N LEU A 8 16.86 -3.27 -13.21
CA LEU A 8 15.80 -4.22 -12.89
C LEU A 8 15.54 -5.16 -14.07
N PRO A 9 15.43 -6.49 -13.83
CA PRO A 9 15.15 -7.43 -14.89
C PRO A 9 13.78 -7.16 -15.50
N LYS A 10 13.69 -7.20 -16.84
CA LYS A 10 12.40 -7.13 -17.54
C LYS A 10 11.73 -8.50 -17.45
N TRP A 11 10.40 -8.50 -17.36
CA TRP A 11 9.63 -9.76 -17.30
C TRP A 11 10.02 -10.73 -18.42
N GLU A 12 10.14 -10.25 -19.65
CA GLU A 12 10.47 -11.10 -20.80
C GLU A 12 11.87 -11.71 -20.78
N THR A 13 12.79 -11.15 -20.00
CA THR A 13 14.17 -11.66 -19.89
C THR A 13 14.35 -12.71 -18.79
N LEU A 14 13.33 -12.93 -17.96
CA LEU A 14 13.38 -13.91 -16.87
C LEU A 14 13.25 -15.34 -17.40
N ASP A 15 13.98 -16.27 -16.79
CA ASP A 15 13.80 -17.70 -17.01
C ASP A 15 12.46 -18.20 -16.43
N PRO A 16 11.98 -19.39 -16.83
CA PRO A 16 10.69 -19.90 -16.40
C PRO A 16 10.54 -20.08 -14.88
N GLU A 17 11.62 -20.44 -14.16
CA GLU A 17 11.57 -20.63 -12.71
C GLU A 17 11.43 -19.29 -11.98
N SER A 18 12.21 -18.29 -12.40
CA SER A 18 12.08 -16.91 -11.91
C SER A 18 10.68 -16.34 -12.17
N LYS A 19 10.13 -16.50 -13.37
CA LYS A 19 8.76 -16.07 -13.69
C LYS A 19 7.74 -16.74 -12.76
N LYS A 20 7.88 -18.05 -12.52
CA LYS A 20 6.97 -18.81 -11.65
C LYS A 20 7.02 -18.28 -10.21
N LEU A 21 8.21 -18.08 -9.64
CA LEU A 21 8.37 -17.56 -8.29
C LEU A 21 7.84 -16.12 -8.17
N PHE A 22 8.21 -15.24 -9.10
CA PHE A 22 7.82 -13.84 -9.05
C PHE A 22 6.32 -13.67 -9.23
N ALA A 23 5.66 -14.50 -10.06
CA ALA A 23 4.19 -14.53 -10.12
C ALA A 23 3.59 -14.87 -8.76
N ARG A 24 4.10 -15.89 -8.05
CA ARG A 24 3.62 -16.24 -6.70
C ARG A 24 3.78 -15.11 -5.69
N GLN A 25 4.86 -14.34 -5.76
CA GLN A 25 5.06 -13.17 -4.92
C GLN A 25 3.92 -12.14 -5.10
N ALA A 26 3.60 -11.81 -6.36
CA ALA A 26 2.50 -10.88 -6.67
C ALA A 26 1.11 -11.48 -6.38
N GLU A 27 0.90 -12.78 -6.59
CA GLU A 27 -0.33 -13.48 -6.24
C GLU A 27 -0.62 -13.38 -4.74
N VAL A 28 0.39 -13.58 -3.89
CA VAL A 28 0.25 -13.46 -2.44
C VAL A 28 -0.01 -12.01 -2.01
N PHE A 29 0.66 -11.04 -2.62
CA PHE A 29 0.37 -9.63 -2.39
C PHE A 29 -1.09 -9.29 -2.78
N ALA A 30 -1.54 -9.73 -3.95
CA ALA A 30 -2.91 -9.54 -4.40
C ALA A 30 -3.94 -10.23 -3.48
N ALA A 31 -3.63 -11.42 -2.98
CA ALA A 31 -4.48 -12.11 -2.01
C ALA A 31 -4.59 -11.34 -0.69
N TYR A 32 -3.49 -10.76 -0.21
CA TYR A 32 -3.49 -9.90 0.98
C TYR A 32 -4.33 -8.65 0.78
N VAL A 33 -4.21 -7.97 -0.37
CA VAL A 33 -5.01 -6.79 -0.70
C VAL A 33 -6.50 -7.15 -0.79
N ALA A 34 -6.86 -8.22 -1.50
CA ALA A 34 -8.24 -8.67 -1.63
C ALA A 34 -8.86 -9.07 -0.27
N TYR A 35 -8.09 -9.74 0.59
CA TYR A 35 -8.54 -10.09 1.94
C TYR A 35 -8.72 -8.85 2.81
N SER A 36 -7.80 -7.88 2.72
CA SER A 36 -7.92 -6.60 3.44
C SER A 36 -9.16 -5.82 3.02
N ASP A 37 -9.45 -5.75 1.72
CA ASP A 37 -10.67 -5.13 1.18
C ASP A 37 -11.93 -5.80 1.72
N ASN A 38 -11.97 -7.14 1.74
CA ASN A 38 -13.09 -7.89 2.32
C ASN A 38 -13.32 -7.55 3.80
N GLU A 39 -12.26 -7.50 4.60
CA GLU A 39 -12.37 -7.17 6.03
C GLU A 39 -12.76 -5.70 6.28
N ILE A 40 -12.28 -4.77 5.45
CA ILE A 40 -12.75 -3.37 5.47
C ILE A 40 -14.24 -3.31 5.14
N GLY A 41 -14.68 -4.06 4.12
CA GLY A 41 -16.08 -4.17 3.73
C GLY A 41 -16.96 -4.65 4.89
N ARG A 42 -16.50 -5.61 5.69
CA ARG A 42 -17.24 -6.07 6.89
C ARG A 42 -17.43 -4.97 7.93
N VAL A 43 -16.44 -4.10 8.14
CA VAL A 43 -16.56 -2.96 9.06
C VAL A 43 -17.56 -1.95 8.52
N ILE A 44 -17.51 -1.64 7.23
CA ILE A 44 -18.45 -0.71 6.59
C ILE A 44 -19.88 -1.28 6.65
N GLN A 45 -20.06 -2.57 6.37
CA GLN A 45 -21.35 -3.24 6.46
C GLN A 45 -21.93 -3.16 7.88
N ALA A 46 -21.11 -3.38 8.92
CA ALA A 46 -21.58 -3.26 10.29
C ALA A 46 -22.09 -1.84 10.63
N VAL A 47 -21.49 -0.79 10.06
CA VAL A 47 -21.95 0.61 10.20
C VAL A 47 -23.26 0.84 9.42
N GLU A 48 -23.41 0.21 8.27
CA GLU A 48 -24.65 0.24 7.48
C GLU A 48 -25.81 -0.47 8.18
N ASP A 49 -25.58 -1.66 8.74
CA ASP A 49 -26.60 -2.48 9.39
C ASP A 49 -27.25 -1.78 10.59
N VAL A 50 -26.51 -0.90 11.27
CA VAL A 50 -27.03 -0.06 12.37
C VAL A 50 -27.65 1.27 11.89
N GLY A 51 -27.79 1.45 10.57
CA GLY A 51 -28.40 2.61 9.93
C GLY A 51 -27.56 3.89 10.07
N LYS A 52 -26.23 3.78 10.17
CA LYS A 52 -25.34 4.93 10.39
C LYS A 52 -24.46 5.30 9.20
N LEU A 53 -24.44 4.50 8.13
CA LEU A 53 -23.56 4.73 6.97
C LEU A 53 -23.73 6.13 6.38
N ASP A 54 -24.96 6.61 6.21
CA ASP A 54 -25.24 7.93 5.62
C ASP A 54 -24.53 9.07 6.34
N ASN A 55 -24.44 9.00 7.67
CA ASN A 55 -23.79 10.03 8.50
C ASN A 55 -22.40 9.61 8.99
N THR A 56 -21.73 8.69 8.28
CA THR A 56 -20.35 8.31 8.57
C THR A 56 -19.42 8.88 7.51
N LEU A 57 -18.40 9.62 7.95
CA LEU A 57 -17.27 10.00 7.10
C LEU A 57 -16.28 8.84 7.06
N ILE A 58 -16.12 8.22 5.89
CA ILE A 58 -15.13 7.19 5.61
C ILE A 58 -14.00 7.85 4.81
N ILE A 59 -12.78 7.68 5.31
CA ILE A 59 -11.55 8.08 4.64
C ILE A 59 -10.71 6.82 4.50
N TYR A 60 -10.50 6.37 3.27
CA TYR A 60 -9.59 5.28 2.94
C TYR A 60 -8.35 5.85 2.27
N ILE A 61 -7.18 5.47 2.78
CA ILE A 61 -5.87 5.78 2.19
C ILE A 61 -5.21 4.43 1.92
N GLU A 62 -4.84 4.21 0.66
CA GLU A 62 -4.14 3.02 0.22
C GLU A 62 -2.71 3.06 0.78
N GLY A 63 -2.44 2.37 1.89
CA GLY A 63 -1.12 2.37 2.52
C GLY A 63 -0.72 3.67 3.23
N ASP A 64 0.42 3.63 3.91
CA ASP A 64 1.01 4.78 4.64
C ASP A 64 2.23 5.38 3.92
N ASN A 65 2.71 4.72 2.88
CA ASN A 65 3.83 5.10 2.01
C ASN A 65 3.77 4.28 0.71
N GLY A 66 4.67 4.57 -0.23
CA GLY A 66 4.80 3.85 -1.49
C GLY A 66 4.96 2.35 -1.34
N THR A 67 4.84 1.60 -2.43
CA THR A 67 4.99 0.14 -2.37
C THR A 67 6.36 -0.24 -1.82
N SER A 68 6.43 -1.19 -0.88
CA SER A 68 7.71 -1.57 -0.28
C SER A 68 8.59 -2.32 -1.27
N ALA A 69 9.89 -1.99 -1.32
CA ALA A 69 10.90 -2.61 -2.20
C ALA A 69 11.98 -3.38 -1.40
N GLU A 70 11.65 -3.79 -0.18
CA GLU A 70 12.61 -4.34 0.80
C GLU A 70 12.90 -5.85 0.61
N GLY A 71 12.34 -6.46 -0.44
CA GLY A 71 12.47 -7.89 -0.73
C GLY A 71 13.67 -8.29 -1.58
N SER A 72 14.64 -7.40 -1.83
CA SER A 72 15.71 -7.58 -2.84
C SER A 72 15.21 -7.66 -4.28
N THR A 73 16.13 -7.73 -5.24
CA THR A 73 15.79 -7.88 -6.67
C THR A 73 15.12 -9.21 -7.01
N LEU A 74 15.17 -10.20 -6.10
CA LEU A 74 14.60 -11.54 -6.31
C LEU A 74 13.36 -11.83 -5.46
N GLY A 75 12.97 -10.94 -4.56
CA GLY A 75 12.06 -11.29 -3.46
C GLY A 75 12.78 -12.13 -2.40
N THR A 76 12.06 -12.44 -1.31
CA THR A 76 12.59 -13.27 -0.22
C THR A 76 11.47 -14.03 0.48
N PRO A 77 11.70 -15.29 0.93
CA PRO A 77 10.74 -16.02 1.76
C PRO A 77 10.70 -15.53 3.22
N SER A 78 11.67 -14.70 3.62
CA SER A 78 11.73 -14.06 4.94
C SER A 78 12.39 -12.68 4.85
N GLU A 79 11.69 -11.63 5.25
CA GLU A 79 12.20 -10.25 5.27
C GLU A 79 13.43 -10.09 6.18
N LEU A 80 13.59 -10.93 7.22
CA LEU A 80 14.78 -10.89 8.07
C LEU A 80 16.08 -11.13 7.28
N ILE A 81 16.01 -11.91 6.21
CA ILE A 81 17.16 -12.23 5.36
C ILE A 81 17.64 -10.99 4.62
N THR A 82 16.71 -10.17 4.10
CA THR A 82 17.07 -8.94 3.40
C THR A 82 17.53 -7.86 4.37
N ILE A 83 16.97 -7.83 5.59
CA ILE A 83 17.45 -6.95 6.68
C ILE A 83 18.91 -7.27 7.04
N GLU A 84 19.31 -8.54 7.02
CA GLU A 84 20.70 -8.97 7.22
C GLU A 84 21.61 -8.72 6.01
N GLY A 85 21.09 -8.13 4.93
CA GLY A 85 21.83 -7.84 3.70
C GLY A 85 22.10 -9.07 2.85
N LEU A 86 21.38 -10.17 3.09
CA LEU A 86 21.52 -11.42 2.36
C LEU A 86 20.49 -11.51 1.23
N THR A 87 20.83 -12.28 0.20
CA THR A 87 19.93 -12.58 -0.92
C THR A 87 19.99 -14.07 -1.21
N ILE A 88 18.84 -14.71 -1.32
CA ILE A 88 18.74 -16.14 -1.63
C ILE A 88 18.51 -16.32 -3.13
N PRO A 89 19.25 -17.20 -3.83
CA PRO A 89 18.98 -17.52 -5.23
C PRO A 89 17.59 -18.11 -5.44
N VAL A 90 16.98 -17.87 -6.60
CA VAL A 90 15.62 -18.35 -6.95
C VAL A 90 15.42 -19.85 -6.67
N ALA A 91 16.36 -20.70 -7.09
CA ALA A 91 16.28 -22.15 -6.87
C ALA A 91 16.17 -22.56 -5.39
N GLU A 92 16.79 -21.79 -4.48
CA GLU A 92 16.70 -22.03 -3.04
C GLU A 92 15.39 -21.47 -2.47
N GLN A 93 14.92 -20.32 -2.95
CA GLN A 93 13.62 -19.77 -2.59
C GLN A 93 12.46 -20.68 -3.02
N MET A 94 12.60 -21.40 -4.13
CA MET A 94 11.60 -22.34 -4.64
C MET A 94 11.27 -23.47 -3.66
N LYS A 95 12.15 -23.77 -2.69
CA LYS A 95 11.87 -24.72 -1.60
C LYS A 95 10.71 -24.27 -0.71
N PHE A 96 10.37 -22.97 -0.72
CA PHE A 96 9.28 -22.37 0.02
C PHE A 96 8.05 -22.05 -0.85
N TYR A 97 8.06 -22.40 -2.14
CA TYR A 97 7.05 -21.96 -3.11
C TYR A 97 5.61 -22.26 -2.67
N ASP A 98 5.35 -23.49 -2.24
CA ASP A 98 4.01 -23.92 -1.81
C ASP A 98 3.59 -23.34 -0.46
N ALA A 99 4.57 -22.96 0.37
CA ALA A 99 4.35 -22.32 1.67
C ALA A 99 4.36 -20.78 1.58
N TRP A 100 4.62 -20.20 0.41
CA TRP A 100 4.78 -18.76 0.24
C TRP A 100 3.48 -18.01 0.59
N GLY A 101 3.54 -17.15 1.60
CA GLY A 101 2.38 -16.42 2.13
C GLY A 101 1.60 -17.17 3.21
N SER A 102 2.01 -18.39 3.58
CA SER A 102 1.50 -19.09 4.76
C SER A 102 2.18 -18.62 6.04
N ASP A 103 1.73 -19.14 7.17
CA ASP A 103 2.32 -18.95 8.50
C ASP A 103 3.77 -19.46 8.65
N GLN A 104 4.27 -20.20 7.65
CA GLN A 104 5.65 -20.72 7.62
C GLN A 104 6.65 -19.76 6.95
N THR A 105 6.18 -18.67 6.35
CA THR A 105 7.01 -17.69 5.66
C THR A 105 6.76 -16.29 6.20
N TYR A 106 7.73 -15.41 6.02
CA TYR A 106 7.55 -13.98 6.28
C TYR A 106 7.99 -13.18 5.04
N PRO A 107 7.30 -13.39 3.89
CA PRO A 107 7.88 -13.12 2.60
C PRO A 107 7.78 -11.66 2.21
N HIS A 108 8.62 -11.26 1.25
CA HIS A 108 8.53 -9.97 0.58
C HIS A 108 8.73 -10.15 -0.93
N MET A 109 7.98 -9.43 -1.75
CA MET A 109 8.09 -9.46 -3.22
C MET A 109 9.35 -8.75 -3.73
N SER A 110 9.74 -9.06 -4.97
CA SER A 110 10.88 -8.43 -5.62
C SER A 110 10.67 -6.94 -5.91
N VAL A 111 11.77 -6.17 -5.95
CA VAL A 111 11.77 -4.73 -6.28
C VAL A 111 11.03 -4.42 -7.60
N ALA A 112 11.09 -5.33 -8.58
CA ALA A 112 10.43 -5.14 -9.88
C ALA A 112 8.89 -5.08 -9.75
N TRP A 113 8.29 -5.85 -8.83
CA TRP A 113 6.86 -5.75 -8.54
C TRP A 113 6.50 -4.47 -7.81
N SER A 114 7.32 -4.06 -6.84
CA SER A 114 7.12 -2.80 -6.12
C SER A 114 7.11 -1.61 -7.08
N TRP A 115 8.08 -1.55 -7.99
CA TRP A 115 8.12 -0.54 -9.05
C TRP A 115 6.91 -0.60 -9.98
N ALA A 116 6.46 -1.81 -10.34
CA ALA A 116 5.29 -1.98 -11.19
C ALA A 116 4.02 -1.45 -10.52
N PHE A 117 3.81 -1.73 -9.23
CA PHE A 117 2.62 -1.28 -8.49
C PHE A 117 2.63 0.23 -8.19
N ASP A 118 3.79 0.88 -8.12
CA ASP A 118 3.88 2.34 -8.00
C ASP A 118 3.74 3.09 -9.34
N THR A 119 3.44 2.39 -10.44
CA THR A 119 3.22 3.00 -11.76
C THR A 119 2.10 4.06 -11.67
N PRO A 120 2.28 5.27 -12.25
CA PRO A 120 3.33 5.65 -13.20
C PRO A 120 4.56 6.33 -12.59
N PHE A 121 4.72 6.31 -11.26
CA PHE A 121 5.72 7.11 -10.57
C PHE A 121 7.10 6.44 -10.52
N LYS A 122 8.10 7.24 -10.17
CA LYS A 122 9.47 6.79 -9.91
C LYS A 122 9.60 6.42 -8.44
N TRP A 123 10.46 5.43 -8.18
CA TRP A 123 10.83 4.96 -6.84
C TRP A 123 9.66 4.37 -6.06
N THR A 124 9.93 4.02 -4.82
CA THR A 124 9.11 3.18 -3.95
C THR A 124 9.20 3.72 -2.51
N LYS A 125 8.68 2.97 -1.53
CA LYS A 125 8.90 3.21 -0.09
C LYS A 125 10.34 3.61 0.22
N GLN A 126 10.49 4.43 1.26
CA GLN A 126 11.75 5.05 1.75
C GLN A 126 12.29 6.21 0.91
N VAL A 127 11.79 6.44 -0.32
CA VAL A 127 12.25 7.54 -1.17
C VAL A 127 11.27 8.71 -1.15
N ALA A 128 11.34 9.54 -0.11
CA ALA A 128 10.42 10.65 0.12
C ALA A 128 10.44 11.75 -0.97
N SER A 129 11.50 11.81 -1.78
CA SER A 129 11.66 12.81 -2.84
C SER A 129 10.84 12.52 -4.11
N HIS A 130 10.16 11.38 -4.19
CA HIS A 130 9.43 10.95 -5.38
C HIS A 130 8.02 10.45 -5.04
N PHE A 131 7.11 10.58 -6.01
CA PHE A 131 5.72 10.17 -5.82
C PHE A 131 5.54 8.67 -5.66
N GLY A 132 6.43 7.83 -6.19
CA GLY A 132 6.33 6.39 -5.92
C GLY A 132 6.63 6.04 -4.46
N GLY A 133 7.27 6.94 -3.70
CA GLY A 133 7.43 6.77 -2.24
C GLY A 133 6.38 7.47 -1.39
N THR A 134 5.59 8.41 -1.94
CA THR A 134 4.79 9.36 -1.14
C THR A 134 3.34 9.53 -1.59
N ARG A 135 2.99 9.16 -2.82
CA ARG A 135 1.65 9.38 -3.36
C ARG A 135 0.82 8.11 -3.20
N GLN A 136 -0.25 8.21 -2.41
CA GLN A 136 -1.21 7.13 -2.20
C GLN A 136 -2.53 7.39 -2.91
N GLY A 137 -3.20 6.31 -3.30
CA GLY A 137 -4.62 6.33 -3.60
C GLY A 137 -5.43 6.71 -2.37
N MET A 138 -6.47 7.51 -2.55
CA MET A 138 -7.37 7.90 -1.45
C MET A 138 -8.81 7.93 -1.97
N ALA A 139 -9.72 7.38 -1.17
CA ALA A 139 -11.16 7.46 -1.40
C ALA A 139 -11.86 8.05 -0.17
N MET A 140 -12.86 8.90 -0.40
CA MET A 140 -13.69 9.47 0.66
C MET A 140 -15.16 9.22 0.37
N SER A 141 -15.92 8.84 1.40
CA SER A 141 -17.36 8.67 1.34
C SER A 141 -18.02 9.32 2.55
N TRP A 142 -19.10 10.06 2.32
CA TRP A 142 -20.00 10.56 3.35
C TRP A 142 -21.35 10.85 2.72
N PRO A 143 -22.25 9.87 2.58
CA PRO A 143 -23.43 9.99 1.71
C PRO A 143 -24.34 11.18 2.03
N ALA A 144 -24.49 11.54 3.31
CA ALA A 144 -25.27 12.71 3.71
C ALA A 144 -24.66 14.04 3.25
N ARG A 145 -23.34 14.13 3.04
CA ARG A 145 -22.61 15.40 2.77
C ARG A 145 -21.99 15.47 1.37
N ILE A 146 -21.35 14.41 0.90
CA ILE A 146 -20.69 14.35 -0.41
C ILE A 146 -21.73 13.89 -1.44
N LYS A 147 -22.12 14.80 -2.35
CA LYS A 147 -23.15 14.54 -3.39
C LYS A 147 -22.59 14.18 -4.76
N ASP A 148 -21.29 14.42 -4.97
CA ASP A 148 -20.58 14.10 -6.21
C ASP A 148 -19.94 12.70 -6.12
N ALA A 149 -20.77 11.67 -5.97
CA ALA A 149 -20.31 10.28 -5.87
C ALA A 149 -19.58 9.84 -7.15
N GLY A 150 -18.41 9.26 -7.00
CA GLY A 150 -17.54 8.88 -8.13
C GLY A 150 -16.73 10.05 -8.73
N GLY A 151 -16.85 11.26 -8.18
CA GLY A 151 -16.04 12.40 -8.59
C GLY A 151 -14.56 12.20 -8.31
N VAL A 152 -13.70 12.57 -9.25
CA VAL A 152 -12.24 12.52 -9.11
C VAL A 152 -11.72 13.88 -8.64
N ARG A 153 -10.74 13.89 -7.73
CA ARG A 153 -10.06 15.10 -7.23
C ARG A 153 -8.57 15.01 -7.55
N ASN A 154 -8.04 16.08 -8.14
CA ASN A 154 -6.63 16.16 -8.57
C ASN A 154 -5.84 17.24 -7.84
N GLN A 155 -6.51 18.02 -6.98
CA GLN A 155 -5.87 19.00 -6.12
C GLN A 155 -4.85 18.30 -5.22
N PHE A 156 -3.75 19.00 -4.94
CA PHE A 156 -2.74 18.49 -4.02
C PHE A 156 -3.30 18.51 -2.59
N HIS A 157 -3.11 17.40 -1.88
CA HIS A 157 -3.44 17.23 -0.47
C HIS A 157 -2.30 16.47 0.21
N HIS A 158 -2.23 16.57 1.53
CA HIS A 158 -1.26 15.88 2.34
C HIS A 158 -1.95 15.21 3.54
N VAL A 159 -1.35 14.15 4.10
CA VAL A 159 -1.95 13.40 5.24
C VAL A 159 -2.21 14.29 6.48
N ILE A 160 -1.50 15.42 6.59
CA ILE A 160 -1.71 16.40 7.66
C ILE A 160 -3.08 17.10 7.56
N ASP A 161 -3.71 17.08 6.39
CA ASP A 161 -5.01 17.71 6.16
C ASP A 161 -6.16 16.86 6.74
N ILE A 162 -5.91 15.59 7.11
CA ILE A 162 -6.93 14.67 7.63
C ILE A 162 -7.46 15.12 8.99
N VAL A 163 -6.57 15.51 9.91
CA VAL A 163 -6.98 15.97 11.25
C VAL A 163 -7.87 17.21 11.21
N PRO A 164 -7.49 18.34 10.56
CA PRO A 164 -8.36 19.50 10.49
C PRO A 164 -9.69 19.18 9.78
N THR A 165 -9.67 18.32 8.76
CA THR A 165 -10.90 17.86 8.08
C THR A 165 -11.85 17.13 9.05
N ILE A 166 -11.34 16.20 9.87
CA ILE A 166 -12.15 15.47 10.85
C ILE A 166 -12.69 16.42 11.92
N LEU A 167 -11.87 17.36 12.40
CA LEU A 167 -12.29 18.35 13.41
C LEU A 167 -13.40 19.25 12.87
N GLU A 168 -13.26 19.76 11.66
CA GLU A 168 -14.28 20.56 10.99
C GLU A 168 -15.57 19.74 10.78
N ALA A 169 -15.46 18.50 10.30
CA ALA A 169 -16.59 17.59 10.12
C ALA A 169 -17.34 17.31 11.43
N ALA A 170 -16.63 17.25 12.55
CA ALA A 170 -17.17 17.06 13.89
C ALA A 170 -17.66 18.35 14.57
N GLY A 171 -17.41 19.53 13.98
CA GLY A 171 -17.70 20.82 14.60
C GLY A 171 -16.84 21.13 15.82
N ILE A 172 -15.63 20.57 15.89
CA ILE A 172 -14.69 20.72 17.00
C ILE A 172 -13.58 21.71 16.57
N PRO A 173 -13.27 22.75 17.37
CA PRO A 173 -12.17 23.66 17.05
C PRO A 173 -10.81 22.94 17.14
N ALA A 174 -9.86 23.34 16.28
CA ALA A 174 -8.49 22.85 16.36
C ALA A 174 -7.84 23.20 17.72
N PRO A 175 -7.12 22.25 18.35
CA PRO A 175 -6.49 22.50 19.63
C PRO A 175 -5.33 23.49 19.47
N MET A 176 -5.25 24.46 20.38
CA MET A 176 -4.10 25.38 20.44
C MET A 176 -2.85 24.71 21.04
N MET A 177 -3.02 23.64 21.82
CA MET A 177 -1.92 22.86 22.39
C MET A 177 -2.22 21.36 22.39
N VAL A 178 -1.21 20.55 22.09
CA VAL A 178 -1.26 19.08 22.18
C VAL A 178 -0.02 18.61 22.94
N ASN A 179 -0.20 17.87 24.04
CA ASN A 179 0.90 17.35 24.89
C ASN A 179 1.93 18.43 25.30
N GLY A 180 1.46 19.66 25.58
CA GLY A 180 2.31 20.79 25.97
C GLY A 180 3.00 21.51 24.79
N VAL A 181 2.74 21.10 23.54
CA VAL A 181 3.28 21.73 22.33
C VAL A 181 2.22 22.62 21.69
N ALA A 182 2.52 23.91 21.50
CA ALA A 182 1.65 24.83 20.80
C ALA A 182 1.52 24.45 19.31
N GLN A 183 0.29 24.43 18.80
CA GLN A 183 0.00 24.14 17.38
C GLN A 183 0.05 25.44 16.56
N LYS A 184 0.61 25.39 15.35
CA LYS A 184 0.76 26.53 14.43
C LYS A 184 0.24 26.16 13.05
#